data_AF-A0A508A8L2-F1
#
_entry.id   AF-A0A508A8L2-F1
#
_cell.length_a   1.000
_cell.length_b   1.000
_cell.length_c   1.000
_cell.angle_alpha   90.00
_cell.angle_beta   90.00
_cell.angle_gamma   90.00
#
_symmetry.space_group_name_H-M   'P 1'
#
loop_
_entity.id
_entity.type
_entity.pdbx_description
1 polymer ?
#
loop_
_entity_poly.entity_id
_entity_poly.type
_entity_poly.pdbx_seq_one_letter_code
_entity_poly.pdbx_strand_id
1 'polypeptide(L)'
;MPLPWAALGYLAMLVAVMALFMGRKWETFHAATLVALFPGFYSHVSNLCIAYLLYTGIGYPFLMAGGRLRVLAWGGLGLVAANLAYESFIPVLNTRDPIDAAYGVAGTATGLLVLWVLDRWGLVPAPAGED
;
A
#
# COMPACT_ATOMS: atom_id res chain seq x y z
N MET A 1 -8.73 17.69 -8.34
CA MET A 1 -8.73 17.88 -6.86
C MET A 1 -9.45 16.72 -6.19
N PRO A 2 -9.01 16.24 -5.00
CA PRO A 2 -9.70 15.16 -4.30
C PRO A 2 -10.98 15.65 -3.62
N LEU A 3 -12.03 14.82 -3.67
CA LEU A 3 -13.23 15.02 -2.86
C LEU A 3 -12.89 14.84 -1.37
N PRO A 4 -13.61 15.52 -0.44
CA PRO A 4 -13.31 15.41 0.99
C PRO A 4 -13.33 13.97 1.51
N TRP A 5 -14.29 13.14 1.08
CA TRP A 5 -14.36 11.74 1.51
C TRP A 5 -13.16 10.93 1.00
N ALA A 6 -12.64 11.26 -0.19
CA ALA A 6 -11.52 10.58 -0.80
C ALA A 6 -10.21 10.87 -0.04
N ALA A 7 -10.01 12.14 0.34
CA ALA A 7 -8.90 12.55 1.18
C ALA A 7 -8.98 11.94 2.58
N LEU A 8 -10.15 11.97 3.22
CA LEU A 8 -10.37 11.35 4.53
C LEU A 8 -10.21 9.83 4.48
N GLY A 9 -10.71 9.17 3.44
CA GLY A 9 -10.55 7.73 3.23
C GLY A 9 -9.09 7.32 3.04
N TYR A 10 -8.33 8.09 2.27
CA TYR A 10 -6.89 7.89 2.12
C TYR A 10 -6.14 8.05 3.45
N LEU A 11 -6.42 9.13 4.20
CA LEU A 11 -5.82 9.36 5.52
C LEU A 11 -6.21 8.27 6.52
N ALA A 12 -7.47 7.82 6.53
CA ALA A 12 -7.91 6.72 7.38
C ALA A 12 -7.16 5.43 7.06
N MET A 13 -6.93 5.11 5.79
CA MET A 13 -6.12 3.95 5.41
C MET A 13 -4.66 4.10 5.82
N LEU A 14 -4.06 5.30 5.70
CA LEU A 14 -2.72 5.53 6.22
C LEU A 14 -2.64 5.28 7.74
N VAL A 15 -3.61 5.78 8.51
CA VAL A 15 -3.68 5.54 9.95
C VAL A 15 -3.83 4.05 10.26
N ALA A 16 -4.70 3.34 9.54
CA ALA A 16 -4.89 1.90 9.72
C ALA A 16 -3.60 1.12 9.44
N VAL A 17 -2.91 1.43 8.34
CA VAL A 17 -1.64 0.78 7.98
C VAL A 17 -0.52 1.11 8.97
N MET A 18 -0.51 2.33 9.53
CA MET A 18 0.39 2.71 10.62
C MET A 18 0.11 1.96 11.92
N ALA A 19 -1.16 1.78 12.28
CA ALA A 19 -1.54 0.96 13.43
C ALA A 19 -1.09 -0.49 13.25
N LEU A 20 -1.30 -1.08 12.06
CA LEU A 20 -0.80 -2.42 11.73
C LEU A 20 0.72 -2.51 11.83
N PHE A 21 1.45 -1.51 11.33
CA PHE A 21 2.90 -1.47 11.40
C PHE A 21 3.40 -1.39 12.86
N MET A 22 2.73 -0.61 13.71
CA MET A 22 3.04 -0.52 15.13
C MET A 22 2.82 -1.84 15.87
N GLY A 23 1.83 -2.64 15.42
CA GLY A 23 1.58 -3.99 15.93
C GLY A 23 2.74 -4.96 15.76
N ARG A 24 3.71 -4.69 14.87
CA ARG A 24 4.95 -5.48 14.81
C ARG A 24 5.76 -5.40 16.11
N LYS A 25 5.70 -4.28 16.83
CA LYS A 25 6.45 -4.07 18.06
C LYS A 25 5.58 -4.18 19.31
N TRP A 26 4.35 -3.67 19.26
CA TRP A 26 3.51 -3.49 20.44
C TRP A 26 2.22 -4.30 20.31
N GLU A 27 2.04 -5.29 21.20
CA GLU A 27 0.90 -6.20 21.18
C GLU A 27 -0.45 -5.51 21.40
N THR A 28 -0.48 -4.31 21.99
CA THR A 28 -1.70 -3.50 22.14
C THR A 28 -2.38 -3.18 20.81
N PHE A 29 -1.63 -3.18 19.70
CA PHE A 29 -2.16 -2.96 18.35
C PHE A 29 -2.55 -4.27 17.64
N HIS A 30 -2.51 -5.41 18.33
CA HIS A 30 -2.93 -6.69 17.76
C HIS A 30 -4.44 -6.80 17.68
N ALA A 31 -4.94 -6.97 16.46
CA ALA A 31 -6.33 -7.34 16.27
C ALA A 31 -6.48 -8.83 16.58
N ALA A 32 -7.22 -9.16 17.65
CA ALA A 32 -7.42 -10.54 18.10
C ALA A 32 -7.91 -11.47 16.98
N THR A 33 -8.82 -10.99 16.12
CA THR A 33 -9.33 -11.75 14.97
C THR A 33 -8.24 -12.07 13.94
N LEU A 34 -7.31 -11.14 13.68
CA LEU A 34 -6.22 -11.38 12.72
C LEU A 34 -5.23 -12.40 13.27
N VAL A 35 -4.89 -12.31 14.56
CA VAL A 35 -4.01 -13.29 15.22
C VAL A 35 -4.64 -14.68 15.24
N ALA A 36 -5.95 -14.77 15.46
CA ALA A 36 -6.68 -16.04 15.47
C ALA A 36 -6.77 -16.70 14.08
N LEU A 37 -6.98 -15.91 13.02
CA LEU A 37 -7.11 -16.42 11.65
C LEU A 37 -5.76 -16.68 10.99
N PHE A 38 -4.74 -15.87 11.31
CA PHE A 38 -3.42 -15.91 10.70
C PHE A 38 -2.34 -15.88 11.80
N PRO A 39 -2.01 -17.04 12.39
CA PRO A 39 -0.89 -17.16 13.32
C PRO A 39 0.39 -16.63 12.66
N GLY A 40 1.06 -15.67 13.30
CA GLY A 40 2.24 -15.02 12.72
C GLY A 40 1.93 -13.82 11.80
N PHE A 41 0.71 -13.32 11.73
CA PHE A 41 0.39 -12.16 10.89
C PHE A 41 1.34 -10.97 11.12
N TYR A 42 1.65 -10.66 12.39
CA TYR A 42 2.48 -9.51 12.76
C TYR A 42 3.99 -9.71 12.53
N SER A 43 4.48 -10.92 12.20
CA SER A 43 5.88 -11.10 11.79
C SER A 43 6.14 -10.57 10.38
N HIS A 44 5.16 -10.68 9.48
CA HIS A 44 5.28 -10.32 8.06
C HIS A 44 4.59 -9.00 7.69
N VAL A 45 3.76 -8.46 8.59
CA VAL A 45 2.94 -7.25 8.35
C VAL A 45 3.75 -6.04 7.88
N SER A 46 5.03 -5.93 8.27
CA SER A 46 5.88 -4.82 7.83
C SER A 46 6.06 -4.76 6.32
N ASN A 47 6.18 -5.90 5.63
CA ASN A 47 6.34 -5.92 4.18
C ASN A 47 5.07 -5.43 3.48
N LEU A 48 3.91 -5.81 4.00
CA LEU A 48 2.62 -5.29 3.54
C LEU A 48 2.53 -3.78 3.75
N CYS A 49 2.83 -3.30 4.95
CA CYS A 49 2.76 -1.88 5.26
C CYS A 49 3.73 -1.06 4.41
N ILE A 50 5.00 -1.47 4.31
CA ILE A 50 6.02 -0.75 3.52
C ILE A 50 5.61 -0.70 2.05
N ALA A 51 5.19 -1.83 1.46
CA ALA A 51 4.75 -1.87 0.07
C ALA A 51 3.53 -0.97 -0.17
N TYR A 52 2.53 -1.02 0.72
CA TYR A 52 1.35 -0.16 0.65
C TYR A 52 1.73 1.33 0.73
N LEU A 53 2.54 1.72 1.72
CA LEU A 53 2.91 3.12 1.98
C LEU A 53 3.74 3.70 0.85
N LEU A 54 4.74 2.94 0.36
CA LEU A 54 5.56 3.36 -0.76
C LEU A 54 4.70 3.58 -2.00
N TYR A 55 3.84 2.62 -2.30
CA TYR A 55 3.05 2.64 -3.52
C TYR A 55 1.96 3.71 -3.50
N THR A 56 1.19 3.80 -2.41
CA THR A 56 0.13 4.80 -2.27
C THR A 56 0.64 6.19 -1.96
N GLY A 57 1.78 6.31 -1.24
CA GLY A 57 2.45 7.57 -0.96
C GLY A 57 2.93 8.29 -2.23
N ILE A 58 3.36 7.54 -3.24
CA ILE A 58 3.66 8.07 -4.58
C ILE A 58 2.40 8.19 -5.42
N GLY A 59 1.54 7.15 -5.40
CA GLY A 59 0.40 7.05 -6.29
C GLY A 59 -0.68 8.10 -6.05
N TYR A 60 -0.97 8.43 -4.79
CA TYR A 60 -2.02 9.39 -4.47
C TYR A 60 -1.70 10.81 -4.96
N PRO A 61 -0.52 11.40 -4.66
CA PRO A 61 -0.11 12.66 -5.27
C PRO A 61 -0.03 12.62 -6.80
N PHE A 62 0.42 11.50 -7.38
CA PHE A 62 0.49 11.34 -8.83
C PHE A 62 -0.88 11.43 -9.49
N LEU A 63 -1.91 10.77 -8.94
CA LEU A 63 -3.28 10.90 -9.43
C LEU A 63 -3.83 12.32 -9.24
N MET A 64 -3.53 12.96 -8.12
CA MET A 64 -3.92 14.36 -7.88
C MET A 64 -3.33 15.32 -8.92
N ALA A 65 -2.13 15.02 -9.43
CA ALA A 65 -1.46 15.78 -10.49
C ALA A 65 -1.98 15.45 -11.91
N GLY A 66 -3.05 14.65 -12.05
CA GLY A 66 -3.59 14.25 -13.34
C GLY A 66 -2.88 13.04 -13.98
N GLY A 67 -2.05 12.34 -13.21
CA GLY A 67 -1.42 11.10 -13.63
C GLY A 67 -2.42 10.00 -13.94
N ARG A 68 -2.05 9.08 -14.85
CA ARG A 68 -2.94 7.99 -15.29
C ARG A 68 -2.74 6.75 -14.44
N LEU A 69 -3.84 6.14 -13.98
CA LEU A 69 -3.79 4.89 -13.21
C LEU A 69 -3.01 3.75 -13.90
N ARG A 70 -3.03 3.69 -15.24
CA ARG A 70 -2.25 2.70 -15.99
C ARG A 70 -0.74 2.77 -15.72
N VAL A 71 -0.20 3.98 -15.52
CA VAL A 71 1.22 4.18 -15.18
C VAL A 71 1.51 3.62 -13.79
N LEU A 72 0.60 3.87 -12.84
CA LEU A 72 0.69 3.31 -11.50
C LEU A 72 0.63 1.78 -11.54
N ALA A 73 -0.29 1.18 -12.30
CA ALA A 73 -0.38 -0.27 -12.45
C ALA A 73 0.96 -0.90 -12.90
N TRP A 74 1.65 -0.30 -13.86
CA TRP A 74 3.00 -0.72 -14.24
C TRP A 74 4.03 -0.51 -13.12
N GLY A 75 3.95 0.61 -12.40
CA GLY A 75 4.78 0.86 -11.21
C GLY A 75 4.56 -0.17 -10.11
N GLY A 76 3.32 -0.58 -9.87
CA GLY A 76 2.96 -1.61 -8.90
C GLY A 76 3.49 -2.98 -9.31
N LEU A 77 3.41 -3.33 -10.60
CA LEU A 77 4.04 -4.55 -11.12
C LEU A 77 5.56 -4.50 -10.93
N GLY A 78 6.19 -3.36 -11.20
CA GLY A 78 7.62 -3.14 -10.95
C GLY A 78 7.98 -3.29 -9.47
N LEU A 79 7.16 -2.75 -8.57
CA LEU A 79 7.36 -2.89 -7.12
C LEU A 79 7.24 -4.35 -6.67
N VAL A 80 6.26 -5.09 -7.17
CA VAL A 80 6.12 -6.54 -6.91
C VAL A 80 7.34 -7.30 -7.41
N ALA A 81 7.78 -7.03 -8.65
CA ALA A 81 8.97 -7.68 -9.21
C ALA A 81 10.23 -7.36 -8.38
N ALA A 82 10.39 -6.11 -7.96
CA ALA A 82 11.50 -5.68 -7.10
C ALA A 82 11.45 -6.35 -5.72
N ASN A 83 10.26 -6.48 -5.11
CA ASN A 83 10.08 -7.15 -3.83
C ASN A 83 10.43 -8.65 -3.92
N LEU A 84 9.92 -9.33 -4.95
CA LEU A 84 10.26 -10.73 -5.24
C LEU A 84 11.76 -10.92 -5.48
N ALA A 85 12.38 -10.02 -6.24
CA ALA A 85 13.82 -10.07 -6.49
C ALA A 85 14.63 -9.82 -5.21
N TYR A 86 14.22 -8.86 -4.39
CA TYR A 86 14.85 -8.57 -3.10
C TYR A 86 14.85 -9.80 -2.20
N GLU A 87 13.68 -10.42 -2.00
CA GLU A 87 13.52 -11.61 -1.15
C GLU A 87 14.27 -12.83 -1.71
N SER A 88 14.37 -12.96 -3.04
CA SER A 88 15.01 -14.12 -3.68
C SER A 88 16.53 -14.01 -3.76
N PHE A 89 17.09 -12.81 -4.00
CA PHE A 89 18.48 -12.62 -4.38
C PHE A 89 19.32 -11.83 -3.40
N ILE A 90 18.71 -11.11 -2.44
CA ILE A 90 19.44 -10.27 -1.48
C ILE A 90 19.25 -10.82 -0.05
N PRO A 91 20.00 -11.88 0.34
CA PRO A 91 19.93 -12.47 1.67
C PRO A 91 20.60 -11.61 2.76
N VAL A 92 20.94 -10.34 2.46
CA VAL A 92 21.75 -9.48 3.35
C VAL A 92 20.95 -9.03 4.58
N LEU A 93 19.62 -8.96 4.49
CA LEU A 93 18.75 -8.41 5.53
C LEU A 93 17.60 -9.33 5.97
N ASN A 94 17.23 -10.35 5.18
CA ASN A 94 16.14 -11.28 5.51
C ASN A 94 16.54 -12.74 5.26
N THR A 95 15.99 -13.65 6.08
CA THR A 95 15.99 -15.08 5.77
C THR A 95 14.98 -15.28 4.65
N ARG A 96 15.33 -16.00 3.57
CA ARG A 96 14.40 -16.23 2.45
C ARG A 96 13.06 -16.75 2.95
N ASP A 97 12.03 -15.90 2.91
CA ASP A 97 10.68 -16.25 3.31
C ASP A 97 9.67 -15.87 2.21
N PRO A 98 9.08 -16.85 1.49
CA PRO A 98 8.08 -16.56 0.48
C PRO A 98 6.81 -15.89 1.03
N ILE A 99 6.55 -16.02 2.34
CA ILE A 99 5.42 -15.36 3.00
C ILE A 99 5.66 -13.84 3.03
N ASP A 100 6.88 -13.42 3.29
CA ASP A 100 7.26 -12.00 3.31
C ASP A 100 7.04 -11.32 1.94
N ALA A 101 7.37 -12.02 0.85
CA ALA A 101 7.08 -11.55 -0.50
C ALA A 101 5.56 -11.48 -0.76
N ALA A 102 4.79 -12.46 -0.30
CA ALA A 102 3.33 -12.46 -0.43
C ALA A 102 2.68 -11.26 0.28
N TYR A 103 3.17 -10.89 1.47
CA TYR A 103 2.72 -9.68 2.17
C TYR A 103 3.05 -8.40 1.39
N GLY A 104 4.23 -8.32 0.79
CA GLY A 104 4.59 -7.21 -0.11
C GLY A 104 3.66 -7.08 -1.32
N VAL A 105 3.31 -8.21 -1.94
CA VAL A 105 2.31 -8.27 -3.02
C VAL A 105 0.95 -7.82 -2.53
N ALA A 106 0.49 -8.31 -1.37
CA ALA A 106 -0.80 -7.94 -0.80
C ALA A 106 -0.88 -6.44 -0.48
N GLY A 107 0.19 -5.85 0.05
CA GLY A 107 0.28 -4.40 0.30
C GLY A 107 0.19 -3.58 -0.98
N THR A 108 0.92 -3.99 -2.02
CA THR A 108 0.88 -3.32 -3.34
C THR A 108 -0.49 -3.44 -4.00
N ALA A 109 -1.10 -4.63 -3.97
CA ALA A 109 -2.42 -4.89 -4.54
C ALA A 109 -3.52 -4.10 -3.83
N THR A 110 -3.46 -4.06 -2.49
CA THR A 110 -4.37 -3.23 -1.68
C THR A 110 -4.20 -1.75 -2.01
N GLY A 111 -2.95 -1.29 -2.16
CA GLY A 111 -2.67 0.08 -2.57
C GLY A 111 -3.21 0.40 -3.97
N LEU A 112 -3.08 -0.52 -4.93
CA LEU A 112 -3.63 -0.35 -6.28
C LEU A 112 -5.15 -0.27 -6.25
N LEU A 113 -5.80 -1.11 -5.44
CA LEU A 113 -7.25 -1.08 -5.27
C LEU A 113 -7.71 0.28 -4.72
N VAL A 114 -7.04 0.79 -3.68
CA VAL A 114 -7.33 2.12 -3.11
C VAL A 114 -7.15 3.20 -4.18
N LEU A 115 -6.02 3.20 -4.90
CA LEU A 115 -5.75 4.18 -5.95
C LEU A 115 -6.76 4.10 -7.10
N TRP A 116 -7.22 2.90 -7.47
CA TRP A 116 -8.26 2.69 -8.47
C TRP A 116 -9.61 3.27 -8.03
N VAL A 117 -10.02 3.04 -6.78
CA VAL A 117 -11.24 3.64 -6.21
C VAL A 117 -11.15 5.17 -6.25
N LEU A 118 -10.00 5.73 -5.87
CA LEU A 118 -9.77 7.17 -5.84
C LEU A 118 -9.75 7.79 -7.26
N ASP A 119 -9.08 7.15 -8.21
CA ASP A 119 -9.08 7.57 -9.62
C ASP A 119 -10.50 7.57 -10.21
N ARG A 120 -11.31 6.55 -9.88
CA ARG A 120 -12.62 6.36 -10.49
C ARG A 120 -13.72 7.25 -9.92
N TRP A 121 -13.65 7.55 -8.62
CA TRP A 121 -14.73 8.25 -7.90
C TRP A 121 -14.26 9.37 -6.98
N GLY A 122 -12.98 9.38 -6.59
CA GLY A 122 -12.46 10.27 -5.56
C GLY A 122 -11.89 11.59 -6.06
N LEU A 123 -11.70 11.76 -7.38
CA LEU A 123 -11.08 12.93 -7.98
C LEU A 123 -12.03 13.67 -8.90
N VAL A 124 -12.03 15.00 -8.80
CA VAL A 124 -12.69 15.91 -9.74
C VAL A 124 -11.63 16.42 -10.73
N PRO A 125 -11.94 16.50 -12.04
CA PRO A 125 -11.05 17.13 -13.01
C PRO A 125 -10.60 18.50 -12.52
N ALA A 126 -9.33 18.85 -12.76
CA ALA A 126 -8.93 20.23 -12.60
C ALA A 126 -9.80 21.10 -13.55
N PRO A 127 -10.30 22.27 -13.11
CA PRO A 127 -10.95 23.18 -14.04
C PRO A 127 -9.98 23.42 -15.20
N ALA A 128 -10.47 23.25 -16.42
CA ALA A 128 -9.68 23.55 -17.61
C ALA A 128 -9.25 25.01 -17.47
N GLY A 129 -7.94 25.25 -17.41
CA GLY A 129 -7.44 26.59 -17.70
C GLY A 129 -7.93 26.93 -19.10
N GLU A 130 -8.66 28.04 -19.21
CA GLU A 130 -8.82 28.69 -20.50
C GLU A 130 -7.42 29.15 -20.91
N ASP A 131 -6.80 28.37 -21.80
CA ASP A 131 -5.58 28.76 -22.52
C ASP A 131 -5.96 29.70 -23.68
#